data_AF-A0A1C5HX84-F1
#
_entry.id   AF-A0A1C5HX84-F1
#
_cell.length_a   1.000
_cell.length_b   1.000
_cell.length_c   1.000
_cell.angle_alpha   90.00
_cell.angle_beta   90.00
_cell.angle_gamma   90.00
#
_symmetry.space_group_name_H-M   'P 1'
#
loop_
_entity.id
_entity.type
_entity.pdbx_description
1 polymer ?
#
loop_
_entity_poly.entity_id
_entity_poly.type
_entity_poly.pdbx_seq_one_letter_code
_entity_poly.pdbx_strand_id
1 'polypeptide(L)' 'MTAHEWRILGVHLRGLDGICTGCRAWWGRLTPYPCWQVEWATSRQARRLTATVLGGPR' A
#
# COMPACT_ATOMS: atom_id res chain seq x y z
N MET A 1 3.86 -31.47 -12.46
CA MET A 1 3.88 -30.21 -11.71
C MET A 1 4.26 -30.50 -10.26
N THR A 2 5.40 -29.99 -9.81
CA THR A 2 6.04 -30.27 -8.52
C THR A 2 5.61 -29.26 -7.45
N ALA A 3 5.84 -29.59 -6.17
CA ALA A 3 5.57 -28.66 -5.06
C ALA A 3 6.37 -27.34 -5.17
N HIS A 4 7.52 -27.35 -5.84
CA HIS A 4 8.32 -26.15 -6.06
C HIS A 4 7.65 -25.21 -7.08
N GLU A 5 7.17 -25.76 -8.19
CA GLU A 5 6.48 -25.02 -9.24
C GLU A 5 5.20 -24.35 -8.71
N TRP A 6 4.46 -25.04 -7.84
CA TRP A 6 3.30 -24.46 -7.16
C TRP A 6 3.62 -23.26 -6.27
N ARG A 7 4.76 -23.28 -5.55
CA ARG A 7 5.19 -22.11 -4.73
C ARG A 7 5.54 -20.92 -5.60
N ILE A 8 6.22 -21.14 -6.73
CA ILE A 8 6.57 -20.07 -7.68
C ILE A 8 5.29 -19.44 -8.22
N LEU A 9 4.30 -20.24 -8.63
CA LEU A 9 3.02 -19.72 -9.11
C LEU A 9 2.25 -18.93 -8.03
N GLY A 10 2.28 -19.39 -6.78
CA GLY A 10 1.61 -18.71 -5.66
C GLY A 10 2.15 -17.30 -5.39
N VAL A 11 3.45 -17.06 -5.56
CA VAL A 11 4.03 -15.70 -5.39
C VAL A 11 3.81 -14.80 -6.60
N HIS A 12 3.50 -15.39 -7.76
CA HIS A 12 3.20 -14.68 -9.00
C HIS A 12 1.71 -14.32 -9.18
N LEU A 13 0.84 -14.64 -8.21
CA LEU A 13 -0.55 -14.19 -8.21
C LEU A 13 -0.60 -12.66 -8.30
N ARG A 14 -1.28 -12.14 -9.33
CA ARG A 14 -1.46 -10.69 -9.56
C ARG A 14 -2.35 -10.09 -8.46
N GLY A 15 -1.85 -9.04 -7.82
CA GLY A 15 -2.63 -8.17 -6.94
C GLY A 15 -3.52 -7.20 -7.73
N LEU A 16 -4.33 -6.43 -7.00
CA LEU A 16 -5.29 -5.45 -7.56
C LEU A 16 -4.66 -4.34 -8.41
N ASP A 17 -3.36 -4.08 -8.24
CA ASP A 17 -2.56 -3.13 -9.02
C ASP A 17 -1.83 -3.79 -10.20
N GLY A 18 -2.09 -5.07 -10.48
CA GLY A 18 -1.42 -5.85 -11.51
C GLY A 18 -0.02 -6.34 -11.13
N ILE A 19 0.46 -6.06 -9.91
CA ILE A 19 1.78 -6.47 -9.42
C ILE A 19 1.66 -7.78 -8.64
N CYS A 20 2.60 -8.71 -8.86
CA CYS A 20 2.61 -9.98 -8.16
C CYS A 20 2.90 -9.84 -6.66
N THR A 21 2.35 -10.70 -5.79
CA THR A 21 2.57 -10.62 -4.34
C THR A 21 4.07 -10.63 -3.97
N GLY A 22 4.88 -11.47 -4.63
CA GLY A 22 6.33 -11.50 -4.41
C GLY A 22 7.02 -10.20 -4.83
N CYS A 23 6.61 -9.64 -5.96
CA CYS A 23 7.08 -8.37 -6.50
C CYS A 23 6.75 -7.23 -5.51
N ARG A 24 5.51 -7.16 -5.04
CA ARG A 24 5.05 -6.17 -4.06
C ARG A 24 5.82 -6.27 -2.75
N ALA A 25 6.05 -7.49 -2.25
CA ALA A 25 6.81 -7.70 -1.02
C ALA A 25 8.27 -7.23 -1.14
N TRP A 26 8.91 -7.46 -2.30
CA TRP A 26 10.26 -6.97 -2.57
C TRP A 26 10.31 -5.44 -2.68
N TRP A 27 9.37 -4.84 -3.43
CA TRP A 27 9.25 -3.39 -3.55
C TRP A 27 8.98 -2.70 -2.21
N GLY A 28 8.15 -3.29 -1.34
CA GLY A 28 7.90 -2.78 0.01
C GLY A 28 9.12 -2.81 0.93
N ARG A 29 10.12 -3.67 0.67
CA ARG A 29 11.40 -3.61 1.38
C ARG A 29 12.27 -2.43 0.93
N LEU A 30 12.14 -2.01 -0.33
CA LEU A 30 12.87 -0.87 -0.89
C LEU A 30 12.22 0.48 -0.52
N THR A 31 10.92 0.47 -0.26
CA THR A 31 10.16 1.64 0.17
C THR A 31 9.60 1.39 1.57
N PRO A 32 10.35 1.70 2.64
CA PRO A 32 9.92 1.40 4.00
C PRO A 32 8.53 2.00 4.25
N TYR A 33 7.62 1.20 4.79
CA TYR A 33 6.31 1.69 5.20
C TYR A 33 6.41 2.33 6.60
N PRO A 34 5.80 3.51 6.81
CA PRO A 34 5.10 4.31 5.80
C PRO A 34 6.08 5.01 4.86
N CYS A 35 5.81 4.96 3.54
CA CYS A 35 6.61 5.74 2.60
C CYS A 35 6.20 7.22 2.71
N TRP A 36 7.10 8.14 2.35
CA TRP A 36 6.84 9.59 2.46
C TRP A 36 5.53 10.04 1.79
N GLN A 37 5.09 9.35 0.72
CA GLN A 37 3.81 9.62 0.06
C GLN A 37 2.61 9.26 0.95
N VAL A 38 2.67 8.13 1.66
CA VAL A 38 1.65 7.72 2.63
C VAL A 38 1.62 8.68 3.82
N GLU A 39 2.78 9.08 4.33
CA GLU A 39 2.86 10.07 5.41
C GLU A 39 2.26 11.42 5.00
N TRP A 40 2.59 11.90 3.80
CA TRP A 40 2.02 13.13 3.24
C TRP A 40 0.51 13.04 3.06
N ALA A 41 0.02 11.95 2.45
CA ALA A 41 -1.40 11.74 2.19
C ALA A 41 -2.19 11.66 3.50
N THR A 42 -1.67 10.92 4.48
CA THR A 42 -2.25 10.79 5.82
C THR A 42 -2.29 12.13 6.54
N SER A 43 -1.19 12.88 6.50
CA SER A 43 -1.11 14.22 7.11
C SER A 43 -2.10 15.20 6.46
N ARG A 44 -2.23 15.17 5.13
CA ARG A 44 -3.18 16.01 4.40
C ARG A 44 -4.63 15.65 4.73
N GLN A 45 -4.94 14.36 4.79
CA GLN A 45 -6.27 13.87 5.16
C GLN A 45 -6.62 14.25 6.60
N ALA A 46 -5.69 14.09 7.54
CA ALA A 46 -5.87 14.50 8.93
C ALA A 46 -6.17 16.00 9.01
N ARG A 47 -5.39 16.86 8.35
CA ARG A 47 -5.64 18.31 8.31
C ARG A 47 -7.01 18.66 7.73
N ARG A 48 -7.44 17.98 6.67
CA ARG A 48 -8.77 18.17 6.07
C ARG A 48 -9.88 17.80 7.05
N LEU A 49 -9.77 16.65 7.71
CA LEU A 49 -10.74 16.19 8.70
C LEU A 49 -10.78 17.14 9.90
N THR A 50 -9.62 17.54 10.43
CA THR A 50 -9.51 18.53 11.51
C THR A 50 -10.17 19.85 11.13
N ALA A 51 -9.93 20.36 9.91
CA ALA A 51 -10.57 21.58 9.43
C ALA A 51 -12.09 21.43 9.30
N THR A 52 -12.59 20.25 8.92
CA THR A 52 -14.04 19.97 8.84
C THR A 52 -14.67 19.92 10.22
N VAL A 53 -14.00 19.29 11.19
CA VAL A 53 -14.48 19.16 12.58
C VAL A 53 -14.43 20.50 13.31
N LEU A 54 -13.35 21.26 13.17
CA LEU A 54 -13.15 22.54 13.88
C LEU A 54 -13.83 23.71 13.17
N GLY A 55 -13.95 23.67 11.85
CA GLY A 55 -14.62 24.69 11.04
C GLY A 55 -16.11 24.40 10.85
N GLY A 56 -16.82 24.08 11.94
CA GLY A 56 -18.25 23.70 11.96
C GLY A 56 -19.18 24.55 11.08
N PRO A 57 -20.40 24.06 10.79
CA PRO A 57 -21.25 24.58 9.72
C PRO A 57 -21.41 26.10 9.79
N ARG A 58 -21.18 26.76 8.65
CA ARG A 58 -21.38 28.20 8.46
C ARG A 58 -22.84 28.56 8.71
#